data_AF-A0A942FNC4-F1
#
_entry.id   AF-A0A942FNC4-F1
#
_cell.length_a   1.000
_cell.length_b   1.000
_cell.length_c   1.000
_cell.angle_alpha   90.00
_cell.angle_beta   90.00
_cell.angle_gamma   90.00
#
_symmetry.space_group_name_H-M   'P 1'
#
loop_
_entity.id
_entity.type
_entity.pdbx_description
1 polymer ?
#
loop_
_entity_poly.entity_id
_entity_poly.type
_entity_poly.pdbx_seq_one_letter_code
_entity_poly.pdbx_strand_id
1 'polypeptide(L)' 'MKERLSVTIDSDLAAKIKKISTEENITQSKIIGEAIRLWEKRRIESLMRRGYLDSSDEDLYLAEFDLEAGNEAVE' A
#
# COMPACT_ATOMS: atom_id res chain seq x y z
N MET A 1 -18.64 -0.63 -14.24
CA MET A 1 -18.80 -2.02 -14.72
C MET A 1 -18.39 -2.98 -13.61
N LYS A 2 -18.99 -4.18 -13.55
CA LYS A 2 -18.53 -5.27 -12.67
C LYS A 2 -18.05 -6.42 -13.56
N GLU A 3 -16.91 -7.01 -13.21
CA GLU A 3 -16.36 -8.16 -13.91
C GLU A 3 -16.37 -9.39 -13.00
N ARG A 4 -16.61 -10.56 -13.58
CA ARG A 4 -16.59 -11.83 -12.85
C ARG A 4 -15.18 -12.43 -12.94
N LEU A 5 -14.59 -12.69 -11.79
CA LEU A 5 -13.31 -13.37 -11.66
C LEU A 5 -13.51 -14.71 -10.94
N SER A 6 -12.79 -15.75 -11.39
CA SER A 6 -12.68 -17.04 -10.71
C SER A 6 -11.22 -17.24 -10.33
N VAL A 7 -10.96 -17.57 -9.07
CA VAL A 7 -9.61 -17.79 -8.53
C VAL A 7 -9.54 -19.08 -7.75
N THR A 8 -8.39 -19.74 -7.82
CA THR A 8 -8.06 -20.89 -6.97
C THR A 8 -7.25 -20.39 -5.78
N ILE A 9 -7.65 -20.80 -4.57
CA ILE A 9 -7.01 -20.43 -3.31
C ILE A 9 -6.88 -21.67 -2.43
N ASP A 10 -6.03 -21.59 -1.41
CA ASP A 10 -5.87 -22.64 -0.42
C ASP A 10 -7.19 -22.94 0.31
N SER A 11 -7.37 -24.21 0.66
CA SER A 11 -8.62 -24.70 1.27
C SER A 11 -8.89 -24.08 2.64
N ASP A 12 -7.85 -23.78 3.42
CA ASP A 12 -7.95 -23.13 4.72
C ASP A 12 -8.40 -21.67 4.57
N LEU A 13 -7.89 -20.96 3.56
CA LEU A 13 -8.29 -19.59 3.25
C LEU A 13 -9.76 -19.55 2.79
N ALA A 14 -10.15 -20.47 1.92
CA ALA A 14 -11.55 -20.61 1.48
C ALA A 14 -12.49 -20.86 2.66
N ALA A 15 -12.09 -21.72 3.61
CA ALA A 15 -12.86 -21.99 4.82
C ALA A 15 -13.00 -20.74 5.71
N LYS A 16 -11.91 -19.98 5.92
CA LYS A 16 -11.93 -18.73 6.69
C LYS A 16 -12.87 -17.69 6.06
N ILE A 17 -12.78 -17.50 4.74
CA ILE A 17 -13.66 -16.56 4.01
C ILE A 17 -15.12 -16.98 4.15
N LYS A 18 -15.42 -18.28 4.02
CA LYS A 18 -16.79 -18.80 4.16
C LYS A 18 -17.33 -18.61 5.58
N LYS A 19 -16.50 -18.83 6.60
CA LYS A 19 -16.85 -18.61 8.00
C LYS A 19 -17.25 -17.15 8.24
N ILE A 20 -16.38 -16.20 7.88
CA ILE A 20 -16.64 -14.76 8.04
C ILE A 20 -17.88 -14.33 7.25
N SER A 21 -18.04 -14.84 6.02
CA SER A 21 -19.21 -14.56 5.19
C SER A 21 -20.53 -14.96 5.88
N THR A 22 -20.49 -16.06 6.64
CA THR A 22 -21.66 -16.56 7.37
C THR A 22 -21.90 -15.79 8.67
N GLU A 23 -20.85 -15.52 9.44
CA GLU A 23 -20.92 -14.79 10.72
C GLU A 23 -21.39 -13.34 10.52
N GLU A 24 -20.89 -12.68 9.48
CA GLU A 24 -21.15 -11.25 9.21
C GLU A 24 -22.29 -11.04 8.20
N ASN A 25 -22.90 -12.11 7.67
CA ASN A 25 -23.96 -12.07 6.66
C ASN A 25 -23.59 -11.20 5.43
N ILE A 26 -22.37 -11.35 4.92
CA ILE A 26 -21.84 -10.65 3.74
C ILE A 26 -21.37 -11.64 2.70
N THR A 27 -21.37 -11.25 1.41
CA THR A 27 -20.91 -12.14 0.34
C THR A 27 -19.39 -12.32 0.39
N GLN A 28 -18.92 -13.53 0.04
CA GLN A 28 -17.48 -13.81 -0.06
C GLN A 28 -16.77 -12.86 -1.03
N SER A 29 -17.43 -12.48 -2.13
CA SER A 29 -16.91 -11.49 -3.08
C SER A 29 -16.69 -10.11 -2.47
N LYS A 30 -17.51 -9.70 -1.50
CA LYS A 30 -17.32 -8.44 -0.78
C LYS A 30 -16.10 -8.51 0.12
N ILE A 31 -15.93 -9.61 0.87
CA ILE A 31 -14.76 -9.86 1.71
C ILE A 31 -13.48 -9.83 0.88
N ILE A 32 -13.45 -10.57 -0.23
CA ILE A 32 -12.29 -10.64 -1.12
C ILE A 32 -12.00 -9.25 -1.70
N GLY A 33 -13.02 -8.52 -2.15
CA GLY A 33 -12.86 -7.16 -2.68
C GLY A 33 -12.29 -6.17 -1.66
N GLU A 34 -12.76 -6.22 -0.42
CA GLU A 34 -12.25 -5.37 0.67
C GLU A 34 -10.82 -5.75 1.07
N ALA A 35 -10.50 -7.05 1.13
CA ALA A 35 -9.14 -7.52 1.39
C ALA A 35 -8.14 -7.05 0.33
N ILE A 36 -8.51 -7.12 -0.96
CA ILE A 36 -7.66 -6.65 -2.06
C ILE A 36 -7.40 -5.13 -1.95
N ARG A 37 -8.44 -4.33 -1.69
CA ARG A 37 -8.29 -2.87 -1.50
C ARG A 37 -7.40 -2.53 -0.31
N LEU A 38 -7.54 -3.27 0.79
CA LEU A 38 -6.71 -3.08 1.97
C LEU A 38 -5.24 -3.43 1.68
N TRP A 39 -5.01 -4.53 0.96
CA TRP A 39 -3.67 -4.92 0.53
C TRP A 39 -3.04 -3.88 -0.41
N GLU A 40 -3.80 -3.37 -1.38
CA GLU A 40 -3.34 -2.33 -2.30
C GLU A 40 -2.93 -1.05 -1.55
N LYS A 41 -3.77 -0.59 -0.61
CA LYS A 41 -3.44 0.56 0.24
C LYS A 41 -2.12 0.36 0.99
N ARG A 42 -1.95 -0.80 1.64
CA ARG A 42 -0.73 -1.13 2.38
C ARG A 42 0.49 -1.25 1.45
N ARG A 43 0.31 -1.76 0.23
CA ARG A 43 1.37 -1.83 -0.77
C ARG A 43 1.82 -0.44 -1.19
N ILE A 44 0.89 0.49 -1.42
CA ILE A 44 1.22 1.88 -1.74
C ILE A 44 1.97 2.52 -0.58
N GLU A 45 1.51 2.36 0.66
CA GLU A 45 2.21 2.86 1.86
C GLU A 45 3.63 2.30 1.96
N SER A 46 3.81 1.01 1.67
CA SER A 46 5.13 0.37 1.66
C SER A 46 6.03 0.88 0.54
N LEU A 47 5.47 1.15 -0.65
CA LEU A 47 6.21 1.70 -1.79
C LEU A 47 6.59 3.15 -1.55
N MET A 48 5.70 3.95 -0.96
CA MET A 48 6.00 5.32 -0.53
C MET A 48 7.13 5.33 0.48
N ARG A 49 7.06 4.48 1.52
CA ARG A 49 8.15 4.35 2.50
C ARG A 49 9.47 3.97 1.84
N ARG A 50 9.44 3.07 0.86
CA ARG A 50 10.63 2.70 0.09
C ARG A 50 11.16 3.88 -0.75
N GLY A 51 10.29 4.61 -1.44
CA GLY A 51 10.68 5.82 -2.17
C GLY A 51 11.30 6.89 -1.27
N TYR A 52 10.73 7.12 -0.08
CA TYR A 52 11.34 8.02 0.91
C TYR A 52 12.72 7.55 1.36
N LEU A 53 12.91 6.24 1.58
CA LEU A 53 14.21 5.66 1.94
C LEU A 53 15.22 5.75 0.78
N ASP A 54 14.78 5.49 -0.44
CA ASP A 54 15.65 5.47 -1.62
C ASP A 54 16.08 6.89 -2.05
N SER A 55 15.26 7.91 -1.77
CA SER A 55 15.56 9.32 -2.04
C SER A 55 16.15 10.08 -0.85
N SER A 56 16.38 9.42 0.30
CA SER A 56 16.86 10.07 1.52
C SER A 56 18.20 10.79 1.34
N ASP A 57 19.12 10.17 0.61
CA ASP A 57 20.47 10.71 0.40
C ASP A 57 20.46 11.86 -0.64
N GLU A 58 19.61 11.78 -1.66
CA GLU A 58 19.42 12.87 -2.63
C GLU A 58 18.75 14.09 -2.01
N ASP A 59 17.73 13.87 -1.17
CA ASP A 59 17.03 14.93 -0.44
C ASP A 59 17.96 15.62 0.58
N LEU A 60 18.80 14.85 1.28
CA LEU A 60 19.81 15.39 2.20
C LEU A 60 20.84 16.24 1.44
N TYR A 61 21.35 15.72 0.33
CA TYR A 61 22.34 16.42 -0.50
C TYR A 61 21.78 17.73 -1.07
N LEU A 62 20.54 17.72 -1.57
CA LEU A 62 19.87 18.94 -2.05
C LEU A 62 19.67 19.97 -0.93
N ALA A 63 19.25 19.51 0.27
CA ALA A 63 19.06 20.40 1.41
C ALA A 63 20.38 21.02 1.89
N GLU A 64 21.48 20.27 1.90
CA GLU A 64 22.83 20.77 2.22
C GLU A 64 23.32 21.76 1.16
N PHE A 65 23.14 21.46 -0.12
CA PHE A 65 23.50 22.33 -1.23
C PHE A 65 22.74 23.68 -1.19
N ASP A 66 21.42 23.64 -0.97
CA ASP A 66 20.59 24.84 -0.87
C ASP A 66 20.93 25.67 0.39
N LEU A 67 21.31 25.03 1.49
CA LEU A 67 21.78 25.71 2.71
C LEU A 67 23.10 26.46 2.46
N GLU A 68 24.04 25.84 1.75
CA GLU A 68 25.33 26.44 1.40
C GLU A 68 25.14 27.65 0.47
N ALA A 69 24.32 27.50 -0.58
CA ALA A 69 23.97 28.60 -1.48
C ALA A 69 23.21 29.74 -0.78
N GLY A 70 22.35 29.43 0.18
CA GLY A 70 21.63 30.41 0.99
C GLY A 70 22.54 31.21 1.93
N ASN A 71 23.59 30.59 2.47
CA ASN A 71 24.57 31.28 3.30
C ASN A 71 25.46 32.23 2.49
N GLU A 72 25.85 31.85 1.27
CA GLU A 72 26.63 32.72 0.37
C GLU A 72 25.83 33.95 -0.12
N ALA A 73 24.49 33.85 -0.21
CA ALA A 73 23.64 34.96 -0.63
C ALA A 73 23.37 36.02 0.47
N VAL A 74 23.73 35.73 1.72
CA VAL A 74 23.52 36.60 2.90
C VAL A 74 24.81 37.30 3.35
N GLU A 75 25.96 36.95 2.75
CA GLU A 75 27.26 37.62 2.93
C GLU A 75 27.45 38.80 1.96
#